data_AF-A0A1F8GQX6-F1
#
_entry.id   AF-A0A1F8GQX6-F1
#
_cell.length_a   1.000
_cell.length_b   1.000
_cell.length_c   1.000
_cell.angle_alpha   90.00
_cell.angle_beta   90.00
_cell.angle_gamma   90.00
#
_symmetry.space_group_name_H-M   'P 1'
#
loop_
_entity.id
_entity.type
_entity.pdbx_description
1 polymer ?
#
loop_
_entity_poly.entity_id
_entity_poly.type
_entity_poly.pdbx_seq_one_letter_code
_entity_poly.pdbx_strand_id
1 'polypeptide(L)'
;MYHGFGNRHYWFFQTLHFLGGFFVAMFFSNFFQSPSFIFLGLGIVTILWEFMEFTVAKVPTLSKYVKSKLRQKDVTPTLADTIFDIILNFFGAALFLYLFS
;
A
#
# COMPACT_ATOMS: atom_id res chain seq x y z
N MET A 1 9.45 -8.80 7.12
CA MET A 1 10.90 -8.64 6.82
C MET A 1 11.21 -9.14 5.43
N TYR A 2 11.39 -8.22 4.50
CA TYR A 2 11.82 -8.53 3.15
C TYR A 2 13.32 -8.88 3.14
N HIS A 3 13.71 -10.14 2.97
CA HIS A 3 15.12 -10.49 2.77
C HIS A 3 15.53 -10.43 1.27
N GLY A 4 16.78 -10.07 0.98
CA GLY A 4 17.33 -10.06 -0.39
C GLY A 4 16.92 -8.87 -1.26
N PHE A 5 16.36 -9.11 -2.46
CA PHE A 5 15.93 -8.05 -3.38
C PHE A 5 14.90 -7.11 -2.72
N GLY A 6 14.04 -7.66 -1.86
CA GLY A 6 13.01 -6.88 -1.16
C GLY A 6 13.56 -5.90 -0.11
N ASN A 7 14.71 -6.16 0.53
CA ASN A 7 15.32 -5.18 1.44
C ASN A 7 16.01 -4.04 0.68
N ARG A 8 16.65 -4.35 -0.46
CA ARG A 8 17.29 -3.34 -1.33
C ARG A 8 16.28 -2.42 -2.02
N HIS A 9 15.07 -2.91 -2.25
CA HIS A 9 13.97 -2.17 -2.89
C HIS A 9 12.83 -1.88 -1.91
N TYR A 10 13.11 -1.88 -0.61
CA TYR A 10 12.09 -1.57 0.40
C TYR A 10 11.54 -0.15 0.19
N TRP A 11 12.42 0.81 -0.15
CA TRP A 11 12.04 2.16 -0.54
C TRP A 11 11.09 2.20 -1.74
N PHE A 12 11.19 1.23 -2.67
CA PHE A 12 10.32 1.16 -3.83
C PHE A 12 8.90 0.74 -3.42
N PHE A 13 8.76 -0.26 -2.54
CA PHE A 13 7.45 -0.64 -1.98
C PHE A 13 6.83 0.50 -1.18
N GLN A 14 7.62 1.20 -0.35
CA GLN A 14 7.17 2.41 0.34
C GLN A 14 6.72 3.51 -0.63
N THR A 15 7.47 3.73 -1.70
CA THR A 15 7.09 4.71 -2.73
C THR A 15 5.77 4.31 -3.40
N LEU A 16 5.53 3.01 -3.63
CA LEU A 16 4.26 2.52 -4.15
C LEU A 16 3.09 2.77 -3.20
N HIS A 17 3.28 2.65 -1.88
CA HIS A 17 2.23 3.00 -0.91
C HIS A 17 1.91 4.49 -0.95
N PHE A 18 2.93 5.33 -0.91
CA PHE A 18 2.75 6.77 -1.03
C PHE A 18 2.02 7.16 -2.33
N LEU A 19 2.49 6.65 -3.48
CA LEU A 19 1.85 6.91 -4.77
C LEU A 19 0.46 6.28 -4.87
N GLY A 20 0.24 5.13 -4.25
CA GLY A 20 -1.06 4.46 -4.19
C GLY A 20 -2.08 5.33 -3.49
N GLY A 21 -1.73 5.87 -2.31
CA GLY A 21 -2.53 6.85 -1.60
C GLY A 21 -2.85 8.10 -2.42
N PHE A 22 -1.81 8.67 -3.05
CA PHE A 22 -1.95 9.84 -3.93
C PHE A 22 -2.93 9.58 -5.08
N PHE A 23 -2.78 8.47 -5.81
CA PHE A 23 -3.63 8.15 -6.96
C PHE A 23 -5.04 7.72 -6.57
N VAL A 24 -5.23 7.06 -5.43
CA VAL A 24 -6.56 6.76 -4.90
C VAL A 24 -7.30 8.04 -4.54
N ALA A 25 -6.62 9.00 -3.90
CA ALA A 25 -7.21 10.31 -3.62
C ALA A 25 -7.56 11.07 -4.91
N MET A 26 -6.66 11.06 -5.90
CA MET A 26 -6.90 11.62 -7.24
C MET A 26 -8.08 10.97 -7.96
N PHE A 27 -8.24 9.65 -7.83
CA PHE A 27 -9.38 8.95 -8.40
C PHE A 27 -10.68 9.38 -7.69
N PHE A 28 -10.71 9.32 -6.36
CA PHE A 28 -11.89 9.63 -5.56
C PHE A 28 -12.30 11.10 -5.60
N SER A 29 -11.40 12.04 -5.87
CA SER A 29 -11.75 13.45 -6.07
C SER A 29 -12.62 13.69 -7.31
N ASN A 30 -12.70 12.72 -8.25
CA ASN A 30 -13.66 12.78 -9.36
C ASN A 30 -15.11 12.45 -8.93
N PHE A 31 -15.30 11.83 -7.76
CA PHE A 31 -16.61 11.34 -7.30
C PHE A 31 -17.09 12.02 -6.02
N PHE A 32 -16.17 12.49 -5.18
CA PHE A 32 -16.47 13.10 -3.88
C PHE A 32 -15.81 14.47 -3.74
N GLN A 33 -16.56 15.46 -3.27
CA GLN A 33 -16.03 16.80 -2.96
C GLN A 33 -15.53 16.92 -1.50
N SER A 34 -15.96 16.02 -0.61
CA SER A 34 -15.57 16.05 0.80
C SER A 34 -14.28 15.27 1.03
N PRO A 35 -13.22 15.90 1.58
CA PRO A 35 -11.98 15.21 1.97
C PRO A 35 -12.23 14.01 2.89
N SER A 36 -13.23 14.10 3.77
CA SER A 36 -13.59 13.01 4.69
C SER A 36 -14.05 11.75 3.96
N PHE A 37 -14.84 11.87 2.89
CA PHE A 37 -15.25 10.71 2.09
C PHE A 37 -14.09 10.12 1.29
N ILE A 38 -13.17 10.95 0.81
CA ILE A 38 -11.95 10.50 0.13
C ILE A 38 -11.08 9.68 1.10
N PHE A 39 -10.84 10.18 2.32
CA PHE A 39 -10.08 9.45 3.33
C PHE A 39 -10.77 8.17 3.79
N LEU A 40 -12.11 8.17 3.92
CA LEU A 40 -12.86 6.96 4.25
C LEU A 40 -12.73 5.89 3.14
N GLY A 41 -12.86 6.30 1.87
CA GLY A 41 -12.64 5.43 0.72
C GLY A 41 -11.21 4.88 0.68
N LEU A 42 -10.20 5.74 0.91
CA LEU A 42 -8.80 5.33 1.01
C LEU A 42 -8.59 4.31 2.13
N GLY A 43 -9.21 4.51 3.29
CA GLY A 43 -9.16 3.57 4.41
C GLY A 43 -9.62 2.18 4.02
N ILE A 44 -10.73 2.08 3.28
CA ILE A 44 -11.24 0.79 2.76
C ILE A 44 -10.24 0.16 1.79
N VAL A 45 -9.71 0.92 0.83
CA VAL A 45 -8.73 0.42 -0.14
C VAL A 45 -7.46 -0.08 0.57
N THR A 46 -7.00 0.66 1.58
CA THR A 46 -5.83 0.32 2.38
C THR A 46 -6.04 -0.98 3.15
N ILE A 47 -7.19 -1.14 3.82
CA ILE A 47 -7.51 -2.38 4.56
C ILE A 47 -7.57 -3.58 3.61
N LEU A 48 -8.19 -3.43 2.43
CA LEU A 48 -8.24 -4.50 1.43
C LEU A 48 -6.85 -4.86 0.91
N TRP A 49 -5.98 -3.87 0.73
CA TRP A 49 -4.59 -4.09 0.34
C TRP A 49 -3.83 -4.92 1.37
N GLU A 50 -3.82 -4.47 2.64
CA GLU A 50 -3.16 -5.17 3.74
C GLU A 50 -3.70 -6.60 3.94
N PHE A 51 -5.01 -6.79 3.79
CA PHE A 51 -5.62 -8.10 3.84
C PHE A 51 -5.14 -9.03 2.72
N MET A 52 -4.93 -8.49 1.51
CA MET A 52 -4.38 -9.25 0.39
C MET A 52 -2.91 -9.61 0.64
N GLU A 53 -2.10 -8.71 1.20
CA GLU A 53 -0.72 -9.02 1.57
C GLU A 53 -0.64 -10.14 2.62
N PHE A 54 -1.48 -10.06 3.64
CA PHE A 54 -1.62 -11.11 4.63
C PHE A 54 -2.03 -12.45 4.00
N THR A 55 -3.00 -12.43 3.08
CA THR A 55 -3.45 -13.64 2.37
C THR A 55 -2.33 -14.24 1.52
N VAL A 56 -1.59 -13.43 0.77
CA VAL A 56 -0.43 -13.88 -0.04
C VAL A 56 0.64 -14.51 0.85
N ALA A 57 0.88 -13.96 2.05
CA ALA A 57 1.84 -14.49 3.00
C ALA A 57 1.43 -15.85 3.59
N LYS A 58 0.11 -16.09 3.77
CA LYS A 58 -0.43 -17.31 4.39
C LYS A 58 -0.65 -18.45 3.40
N VAL A 59 -0.86 -18.15 2.11
CA VAL A 59 -1.10 -19.19 1.08
C VAL A 59 0.22 -19.55 0.39
N PRO A 60 0.79 -20.76 0.59
CA PRO A 60 2.11 -21.12 0.09
C PRO A 60 2.25 -21.00 -1.43
N THR A 61 1.19 -21.33 -2.17
CA THR A 61 1.14 -21.24 -3.64
C THR A 61 1.27 -19.79 -4.12
N LEU A 62 0.55 -18.86 -3.49
CA LEU A 62 0.61 -17.43 -3.80
C LEU A 62 1.96 -16.84 -3.38
N SER A 63 2.43 -17.16 -2.18
CA SER A 63 3.76 -16.75 -1.71
C SER A 63 4.86 -17.20 -2.67
N LYS A 64 4.84 -18.47 -3.11
CA LYS A 64 5.81 -19.01 -4.08
C LYS A 64 5.74 -18.29 -5.44
N TYR A 65 4.53 -17.99 -5.92
CA TYR A 65 4.32 -17.24 -7.15
C TYR A 65 4.91 -15.83 -7.06
N VAL A 66 4.59 -15.09 -6.00
CA VAL A 66 5.07 -13.71 -5.78
C VAL A 66 6.57 -13.67 -5.59
N LYS A 67 7.14 -14.56 -4.75
CA LYS A 67 8.60 -14.70 -4.57
C LYS A 67 9.32 -14.95 -5.89
N SER A 68 8.77 -15.83 -6.74
CA SER A 68 9.32 -16.14 -8.07
C SER A 68 9.26 -14.95 -9.03
N LYS A 69 8.09 -14.29 -9.12
CA LYS A 69 7.87 -13.18 -10.06
C LYS A 69 8.58 -11.89 -9.67
N LEU A 70 8.50 -11.51 -8.39
CA LEU A 70 9.09 -10.27 -7.86
C LEU A 70 10.52 -10.47 -7.35
N ARG A 71 11.06 -11.70 -7.44
CA ARG A 71 12.40 -12.07 -6.94
C ARG A 71 12.61 -11.72 -5.45
N GLN A 72 11.53 -11.68 -4.68
CA GLN A 72 11.56 -11.45 -3.23
C GLN A 72 11.95 -12.75 -2.50
N LYS A 73 12.83 -12.68 -1.49
CA LYS A 73 13.16 -13.88 -0.69
C LYS A 73 12.13 -14.14 0.39
N ASP A 74 11.53 -13.09 0.96
CA ASP A 74 10.46 -13.18 1.96
C ASP A 74 9.34 -12.19 1.75
N VAL A 75 8.13 -12.62 2.11
CA VAL A 75 6.84 -11.92 1.93
C VAL A 75 6.07 -12.01 3.25
N THR A 76 6.77 -11.91 4.39
CA THR A 76 6.12 -11.97 5.71
C THR A 76 5.83 -10.54 6.17
N PRO A 77 4.55 -10.09 6.10
CA PRO A 77 4.17 -8.77 6.59
C PRO A 77 4.36 -8.72 8.10
N THR A 78 4.79 -7.56 8.59
CA THR A 78 4.93 -7.28 10.01
C THR A 78 3.97 -6.17 10.37
N LEU A 79 3.52 -6.13 11.63
CA LEU A 79 2.62 -5.06 12.07
C LEU A 79 3.25 -3.67 11.88
N ALA A 80 4.57 -3.57 12.08
CA ALA A 80 5.30 -2.32 11.88
C ALA A 80 5.32 -1.88 10.40
N ASP A 81 5.53 -2.82 9.47
CA ASP A 81 5.45 -2.55 8.03
C ASP A 81 4.04 -2.08 7.65
N THR A 82 3.01 -2.86 8.00
CA THR A 82 1.60 -2.50 7.74
C THR A 82 1.23 -1.11 8.27
N ILE A 83 1.64 -0.76 9.50
CA ILE A 83 1.36 0.58 10.05
C ILE A 83 2.06 1.65 9.22
N PHE A 84 3.31 1.43 8.82
CA PHE A 84 4.06 2.39 8.02
C PHE A 84 3.44 2.56 6.62
N ASP A 85 3.04 1.46 5.99
CA ASP A 85 2.39 1.42 4.69
C ASP A 85 1.04 2.15 4.70
N ILE A 86 0.24 1.98 5.77
CA ILE A 86 -0.96 2.78 6.03
C ILE A 86 -0.60 4.27 6.11
N ILE A 87 0.38 4.65 6.92
CA ILE A 87 0.79 6.06 7.07
C ILE A 87 1.18 6.66 5.72
N LEU A 88 1.94 5.93 4.90
CA LEU A 88 2.35 6.37 3.57
C LEU A 88 1.17 6.58 2.63
N ASN A 89 0.20 5.66 2.62
CA ASN A 89 -1.03 5.83 1.83
C ASN A 89 -1.75 7.13 2.22
N PHE A 90 -1.96 7.36 3.52
CA PHE A 90 -2.64 8.58 3.99
C PHE A 90 -1.83 9.84 3.73
N PHE A 91 -0.49 9.78 3.82
CA PHE A 91 0.38 10.90 3.53
C PHE A 91 0.36 11.29 2.03
N GLY A 92 0.37 10.29 1.14
CA GLY A 92 0.21 10.52 -0.30
C GLY A 92 -1.13 11.15 -0.66
N ALA A 93 -2.21 10.66 -0.06
CA ALA A 93 -3.54 11.25 -0.23
C ALA A 93 -3.62 12.68 0.31
N ALA A 94 -3.06 12.94 1.49
CA ALA A 94 -3.01 14.27 2.07
C ALA A 94 -2.23 15.26 1.19
N LEU A 95 -1.11 14.83 0.59
CA LEU A 95 -0.37 15.67 -0.36
C LEU A 95 -1.21 15.99 -1.60
N PHE A 96 -1.90 15.01 -2.18
CA PHE A 96 -2.78 15.26 -3.32
C PHE A 96 -3.84 16.31 -2.99
N LEU A 97 -4.56 16.12 -1.87
CA LEU A 97 -5.62 17.04 -1.45
C LEU A 97 -5.05 18.43 -1.14
N TYR A 98 -3.88 18.55 -0.53
CA TYR A 98 -3.23 19.84 -0.29
C TYR A 98 -2.88 20.59 -1.58
N LEU A 99 -2.49 19.88 -2.64
CA LEU A 99 -2.08 20.50 -3.91
C LEU A 99 -3.26 20.84 -4.83
N PHE A 100 -4.37 20.11 -4.72
CA PHE A 100 -5.44 20.11 -5.73
C PHE A 100 -6.87 20.24 -5.18
N SER A 101 -7.07 20.41 -3.87
CA SER A 101 -8.39 20.61 -3.24
C SER A 101 -8.40 21.86 -2.38
#